data_AF-A0A5C2HLE0-F1
#
_entry.id   AF-A0A5C2HLE0-F1
#
_cell.length_a   1.000
_cell.length_b   1.000
_cell.length_c   1.000
_cell.angle_alpha   90.00
_cell.angle_beta   90.00
_cell.angle_gamma   90.00
#
_symmetry.space_group_name_H-M   'P 1'
#
loop_
_entity.id
_entity.type
_entity.pdbx_description
1 polymer ?
#
loop_
_entity_poly.entity_id
_entity_poly.type
_entity_poly.pdbx_seq_one_letter_code
_entity_poly.pdbx_strand_id
1 'polypeptide(L)'
;MQEFFTKSMARNIYYGGSLFFILLFLALTFDTHRAWPERDNRENLTEQVAFGKRLWEENNCIGCHTLLGEGAYFAPELGNVYERFGRSDIAIKAFISSRPVEGVPGRRSMPQFNFSDEELDALIEFLKYVGGINTENWPPNIQG
;
A
#
# COMPACT_ATOMS: atom_id res chain seq x y z
N MET A 1 17.76 -34.62 -42.40
CA MET A 1 17.02 -33.42 -41.94
C MET A 1 17.85 -32.76 -40.86
N GLN A 2 18.28 -31.52 -41.05
CA GLN A 2 18.84 -30.75 -39.93
C GLN A 2 17.69 -30.51 -38.95
N GLU A 3 17.85 -30.93 -37.69
CA GLU A 3 16.90 -30.57 -36.64
C GLU A 3 16.98 -29.07 -36.43
N PHE A 4 16.02 -28.32 -36.98
CA PHE A 4 15.96 -26.86 -36.86
C PHE A 4 15.71 -26.35 -35.42
N PHE A 5 15.45 -27.25 -34.47
CA PHE A 5 15.25 -26.92 -33.07
C PHE A 5 15.67 -28.08 -32.16
N THR A 6 16.77 -27.90 -31.42
CA THR A 6 17.31 -28.92 -30.51
C THR A 6 17.11 -28.56 -29.04
N LYS A 7 17.15 -29.56 -28.15
CA LYS A 7 17.11 -29.34 -26.69
C LYS A 7 18.21 -28.38 -26.20
N SER A 8 19.39 -28.43 -26.81
CA SER A 8 20.50 -27.54 -26.44
C SER A 8 20.21 -26.08 -26.82
N MET A 9 19.60 -25.85 -27.98
CA MET A 9 19.16 -24.51 -28.39
C MET A 9 18.12 -23.96 -27.43
N ALA A 10 17.09 -24.75 -27.08
CA ALA A 10 16.08 -24.36 -26.10
C ALA A 10 16.70 -24.02 -24.74
N ARG A 11 17.65 -24.82 -24.25
CA ARG A 11 18.40 -24.56 -23.01
C ARG A 11 19.20 -23.25 -23.07
N ASN A 12 19.87 -22.98 -24.19
CA ASN A 12 20.67 -21.77 -24.33
C ASN A 12 19.78 -20.51 -24.45
N ILE A 13 18.63 -20.61 -25.12
CA ILE A 13 17.61 -19.55 -25.14
C ILE A 13 17.09 -19.28 -23.73
N TYR A 14 16.80 -20.33 -22.95
CA TYR A 14 16.38 -20.20 -21.56
C TYR A 14 17.44 -19.47 -20.73
N TYR A 15 18.68 -19.97 -20.67
CA TYR A 15 19.72 -19.34 -19.84
C TYR A 15 20.09 -17.94 -20.32
N GLY A 16 20.28 -17.74 -21.63
CA GLY A 16 20.65 -16.46 -22.20
C GLY A 16 19.54 -15.42 -22.06
N GLY A 17 18.30 -15.81 -22.38
CA GLY A 17 17.12 -14.95 -22.23
C GLY A 17 16.86 -14.59 -20.77
N SER A 18 16.89 -15.57 -19.85
CA SER A 18 16.72 -15.30 -18.42
C SER A 18 17.79 -14.36 -17.90
N LEU A 19 19.08 -14.59 -18.22
CA LEU A 19 20.15 -13.69 -17.78
C LEU A 19 19.96 -12.27 -18.33
N PHE A 20 19.63 -12.15 -19.62
CA PHE A 20 19.36 -10.84 -20.23
C PHE A 20 18.21 -10.10 -19.52
N PHE A 21 17.07 -10.75 -19.31
CA PHE A 21 15.91 -10.12 -18.68
C PHE A 21 16.11 -9.86 -17.18
N ILE A 22 16.90 -10.68 -16.46
CA ILE A 22 17.29 -10.39 -15.08
C ILE A 22 18.13 -9.11 -15.03
N LEU A 23 19.14 -8.97 -15.88
CA LEU A 23 19.98 -7.78 -15.91
C LEU A 23 19.18 -6.53 -16.31
N LEU A 24 18.29 -6.67 -17.29
CA LEU A 24 17.38 -5.58 -17.69
C LEU A 24 16.45 -5.18 -16.53
N PHE A 25 15.87 -6.15 -15.83
CA PHE A 25 14.99 -5.88 -14.68
C PHE A 25 15.72 -5.15 -13.54
N LEU A 26 16.97 -5.53 -13.26
CA LEU A 26 17.81 -4.84 -12.28
C LEU A 26 18.11 -3.40 -12.70
N ALA A 27 18.40 -3.17 -13.99
CA ALA A 27 18.62 -1.82 -14.52
C ALA A 27 17.35 -0.95 -14.39
N LEU A 28 16.18 -1.49 -14.73
CA LEU A 28 14.89 -0.81 -14.58
C LEU A 28 14.53 -0.55 -13.10
N THR A 29 14.87 -1.48 -12.21
CA THR A 29 14.67 -1.31 -10.76
C THR A 29 15.55 -0.18 -10.22
N PHE A 30 16.81 -0.12 -10.64
CA PHE A 30 17.72 0.96 -10.25
C PHE A 30 17.23 2.33 -10.74
N ASP A 31 16.79 2.42 -11.99
CA ASP A 31 16.20 3.64 -12.56
C ASP A 31 14.94 4.06 -11.78
N THR A 32 14.03 3.11 -11.55
CA THR A 32 12.80 3.32 -10.78
C THR A 32 13.09 3.84 -9.37
N HIS A 33 14.06 3.25 -8.66
CA HIS A 33 14.40 3.65 -7.29
C HIS A 33 15.00 5.06 -7.23
N ARG A 34 15.72 5.49 -8.28
CA ARG A 34 16.23 6.87 -8.39
C ARG A 34 15.12 7.89 -8.62
N ALA A 35 14.02 7.50 -9.25
CA ALA A 35 12.88 8.36 -9.51
C ALA A 35 11.91 8.47 -8.31
N TRP A 36 11.96 7.54 -7.34
CA TRP A 36 11.06 7.54 -6.17
C TRP A 36 11.00 8.87 -5.40
N PRO A 37 12.12 9.57 -5.09
CA PRO A 37 12.07 10.87 -4.42
C PRO A 37 11.09 11.90 -5.00
N GLU A 38 10.85 11.87 -6.30
CA GLU A 38 9.97 12.81 -7.00
C GLU A 38 8.50 12.35 -6.99
N ARG A 39 8.24 11.14 -6.48
CA ARG A 39 6.94 10.45 -6.59
C ARG A 39 6.36 10.01 -5.26
N ASP A 40 7.21 9.69 -4.29
CA ASP A 40 6.84 9.09 -3.01
C ASP A 40 6.70 10.13 -1.88
N ASN A 41 6.59 11.42 -2.23
CA ASN A 41 6.49 12.58 -1.33
C ASN A 41 7.37 12.47 -0.06
N ARG A 42 8.58 11.90 -0.21
CA ARG A 42 9.45 11.48 0.91
C ARG A 42 9.89 12.60 1.83
N GLU A 43 9.80 13.85 1.41
CA GLU A 43 9.99 15.01 2.29
C GLU A 43 9.01 15.00 3.47
N ASN A 44 7.85 14.36 3.31
CA ASN A 44 6.84 14.18 4.35
C ASN A 44 6.98 12.86 5.12
N LEU A 45 7.97 12.02 4.81
CA LEU A 45 8.23 10.77 5.50
C LEU A 45 8.93 11.03 6.85
N THR A 46 8.15 11.39 7.86
CA THR A 46 8.63 11.65 9.22
C THR A 46 8.68 10.39 10.07
N GLU A 47 9.33 10.45 11.24
CA GLU A 47 9.31 9.35 12.23
C GLU A 47 7.87 9.01 12.69
N GLN A 48 6.98 10.00 12.72
CA GLN A 48 5.57 9.80 13.06
C GLN A 48 4.82 9.01 11.97
N VAL A 49 5.09 9.30 10.70
CA VAL A 49 4.57 8.51 9.56
C VAL A 49 5.10 7.08 9.61
N ALA A 50 6.40 6.91 9.87
CA ALA A 50 6.99 5.58 10.03
C ALA A 50 6.40 4.81 11.21
N PHE A 51 6.07 5.50 12.32
CA PHE A 51 5.37 4.90 13.44
C PHE A 51 3.93 4.50 13.09
N GLY A 52 3.18 5.34 12.38
CA GLY A 52 1.86 5.00 11.86
C GLY A 52 1.87 3.78 10.94
N LYS A 53 2.89 3.66 10.09
CA LYS A 53 3.10 2.46 9.26
C LYS A 53 3.33 1.20 10.11
N ARG A 54 4.09 1.29 11.21
CA ARG A 54 4.27 0.15 12.13
C ARG A 54 2.94 -0.26 12.77
N LEU A 55 2.15 0.71 13.24
CA LEU A 55 0.81 0.44 13.78
C LEU A 55 -0.11 -0.23 12.75
N TRP A 56 -0.07 0.21 11.48
CA TRP A 56 -0.79 -0.43 10.37
C TRP A 56 -0.43 -1.91 10.21
N GLU A 57 0.86 -2.23 10.30
CA GLU A 57 1.39 -3.60 10.16
C GLU A 57 1.06 -4.47 11.36
N GLU A 58 1.34 -4.00 12.58
CA GLU A 58 1.12 -4.74 13.83
C GLU A 58 -0.35 -5.09 14.05
N ASN A 59 -1.26 -4.24 13.57
CA ASN A 59 -2.70 -4.43 13.69
C ASN A 59 -3.33 -5.06 12.43
N ASN A 60 -2.51 -5.48 11.47
CA ASN A 60 -2.93 -6.16 10.24
C ASN A 60 -4.08 -5.47 9.52
N CYS A 61 -4.03 -4.13 9.39
CA CYS A 61 -5.09 -3.36 8.74
C CYS A 61 -5.30 -3.82 7.29
N ILE A 62 -4.20 -4.17 6.60
CA ILE A 62 -4.19 -4.71 5.24
C ILE A 62 -4.90 -6.08 5.12
N GLY A 63 -5.06 -6.81 6.23
CA GLY A 63 -5.82 -8.07 6.26
C GLY A 63 -7.33 -7.89 6.07
N CYS A 64 -7.85 -6.66 6.18
CA CYS A 64 -9.24 -6.32 5.87
C CYS A 64 -9.36 -5.28 4.75
N HIS A 65 -8.47 -4.30 4.73
CA HIS A 65 -8.49 -3.17 3.81
C HIS A 65 -7.51 -3.35 2.66
N THR A 66 -7.73 -2.61 1.58
CA THR A 66 -6.69 -2.31 0.60
C THR A 66 -6.01 -0.97 0.94
N LEU A 67 -4.73 -0.86 0.56
CA LEU A 67 -3.95 0.36 0.58
C LEU A 67 -3.26 0.48 -0.77
N LEU A 68 -3.56 1.54 -1.52
CA LEU A 68 -3.14 1.69 -2.92
C LEU A 68 -3.63 0.52 -3.80
N GLY A 69 -4.79 -0.06 -3.46
CA GLY A 69 -5.43 -1.15 -4.21
C GLY A 69 -4.89 -2.54 -3.87
N GLU A 70 -3.89 -2.64 -3.00
CA GLU A 70 -3.29 -3.90 -2.56
C GLU A 70 -3.74 -4.26 -1.14
N GLY A 71 -4.13 -5.50 -0.91
CA GLY A 71 -4.55 -5.99 0.39
C GLY A 71 -5.77 -6.91 0.31
N ALA A 72 -6.66 -6.81 1.29
CA ALA A 72 -7.89 -7.59 1.35
C ALA A 72 -9.12 -6.78 0.90
N TYR A 73 -10.18 -7.48 0.49
CA TYR A 73 -11.39 -6.88 -0.09
C TYR A 73 -12.58 -6.90 0.89
N PHE A 74 -12.30 -6.96 2.18
CA PHE A 74 -13.34 -7.04 3.22
C PHE A 74 -13.82 -5.65 3.64
N ALA A 75 -12.95 -4.64 3.59
CA ALA A 75 -13.22 -3.27 3.99
C ALA A 75 -12.72 -2.28 2.91
N PRO A 76 -13.14 -1.01 2.96
CA PRO A 76 -12.84 -0.04 1.90
C PRO A 76 -11.34 0.24 1.73
N GLU A 77 -10.96 0.72 0.55
CA GLU A 77 -9.64 1.31 0.25
C GLU A 77 -9.32 2.48 1.19
N LEU A 78 -8.10 2.50 1.73
CA LEU A 78 -7.66 3.51 2.69
C LEU A 78 -6.66 4.54 2.16
N GLY A 79 -6.07 4.34 0.98
CA GLY A 79 -5.09 5.25 0.38
C GLY A 79 -5.63 6.64 0.07
N ASN A 80 -6.94 6.79 -0.13
CA ASN A 80 -7.60 8.09 -0.30
C ASN A 80 -8.60 8.42 0.82
N VAL A 81 -8.53 7.75 1.97
CA VAL A 81 -9.53 7.92 3.04
C VAL A 81 -9.52 9.32 3.63
N TYR A 82 -8.36 9.98 3.68
CA TYR A 82 -8.25 11.34 4.20
C TYR A 82 -9.09 12.34 3.41
N GLU A 83 -9.03 12.26 2.08
CA GLU A 83 -9.88 13.06 1.19
C GLU A 83 -11.36 12.72 1.37
N ARG A 84 -11.69 11.42 1.46
CA ARG A 84 -13.07 10.95 1.60
C ARG A 84 -13.73 11.38 2.91
N PHE A 85 -12.94 11.52 3.98
CA PHE A 85 -13.39 12.02 5.28
C PHE A 85 -13.35 13.56 5.36
N GLY A 86 -13.23 14.25 4.22
CA GLY A 86 -13.25 15.70 4.17
C GLY A 86 -12.03 16.35 4.80
N ARG A 87 -10.86 15.67 4.75
CA ARG A 87 -9.59 16.13 5.33
C ARG A 87 -9.69 16.41 6.84
N SER A 88 -10.44 15.58 7.57
CA SER A 88 -10.69 15.76 9.00
C SER A 88 -10.06 14.66 9.85
N ASP A 89 -9.00 15.01 10.57
CA ASP A 89 -8.33 14.12 11.51
C ASP A 89 -9.31 13.65 12.59
N ILE A 90 -10.11 14.59 13.13
CA ILE A 90 -11.11 14.32 14.17
C ILE A 90 -12.12 13.27 13.69
N ALA A 91 -12.58 13.37 12.43
CA ALA A 91 -13.54 12.42 11.90
C ALA A 91 -12.97 11.00 11.79
N ILE A 92 -11.71 10.87 11.36
CA ILE A 92 -11.02 9.58 11.25
C ILE A 92 -10.75 9.00 12.64
N LYS A 93 -10.21 9.79 13.57
CA LYS A 93 -10.01 9.38 14.96
C LYS A 93 -11.31 8.88 15.58
N ALA A 94 -12.36 9.69 15.50
CA ALA A 94 -13.67 9.34 16.05
C ALA A 94 -14.24 8.06 15.43
N PHE A 95 -14.04 7.83 14.12
CA PHE A 95 -14.47 6.59 13.48
C PHE A 95 -13.75 5.37 14.03
N ILE A 96 -12.42 5.43 14.18
CA ILE A 96 -11.61 4.32 14.72
C ILE A 96 -11.97 4.08 16.18
N SER A 97 -12.00 5.13 17.02
CA SER A 97 -12.29 5.01 18.44
C SER A 97 -13.72 4.57 18.74
N SER A 98 -14.69 4.87 17.88
CA SER A 98 -16.10 4.49 18.07
C SER A 98 -16.44 3.05 17.70
N ARG A 99 -15.47 2.25 17.20
CA ARG A 99 -15.71 0.86 16.83
C ARG A 99 -16.15 0.03 18.07
N PRO A 100 -17.30 -0.64 18.03
CA PRO A 100 -17.76 -1.47 19.15
C PRO A 100 -16.93 -2.76 19.24
N VAL A 101 -16.58 -3.17 20.46
CA VAL A 101 -15.73 -4.34 20.74
C VAL A 101 -16.37 -5.63 20.21
N GLU A 102 -17.69 -5.77 20.36
CA GLU A 102 -18.48 -6.93 19.94
C GLU A 102 -18.91 -6.85 18.46
N GLY A 103 -18.56 -5.76 17.77
CA GLY A 103 -19.03 -5.48 16.43
C GLY A 103 -20.50 -5.03 16.37
N VAL A 104 -21.02 -4.91 15.15
CA VAL A 104 -22.41 -4.56 14.89
C VAL A 104 -23.10 -5.77 14.26
N PRO A 105 -24.17 -6.31 14.87
CA PRO A 105 -24.89 -7.47 14.34
C PRO A 105 -25.30 -7.29 12.88
N GLY A 106 -24.97 -8.28 12.04
CA GLY A 106 -25.31 -8.27 10.60
C GLY A 106 -24.43 -7.35 9.74
N ARG A 107 -23.41 -6.68 10.29
CA ARG A 107 -22.51 -5.79 9.55
C ARG A 107 -21.05 -6.23 9.69
N ARG A 108 -20.28 -6.10 8.59
CA ARG A 108 -18.82 -6.20 8.64
C ARG A 108 -18.29 -5.25 9.73
N SER A 109 -17.48 -5.78 10.63
CA SER A 109 -17.06 -5.07 11.83
C SER A 109 -15.55 -4.98 11.89
N MET A 110 -15.05 -3.74 11.99
CA MET A 110 -13.66 -3.45 12.33
C MET A 110 -13.50 -3.63 13.86
N PRO A 111 -12.43 -4.33 14.31
CA PRO A 111 -12.13 -4.50 15.73
C PRO A 111 -11.91 -3.18 16.45
N GLN A 112 -12.00 -3.21 17.78
CA GLN A 112 -11.52 -2.14 18.64
C GLN A 112 -10.06 -2.41 19.02
N PHE A 113 -9.16 -1.50 18.63
CA PHE A 113 -7.72 -1.62 18.87
C PHE A 113 -7.26 -0.90 20.15
N ASN A 114 -8.10 0.00 20.71
CA ASN A 114 -7.80 0.80 21.90
C ASN A 114 -6.50 1.63 21.77
N PHE A 115 -6.26 2.19 20.59
CA PHE A 115 -5.12 3.07 20.35
C PHE A 115 -5.13 4.29 21.27
N SER A 116 -3.95 4.75 21.67
CA SER A 116 -3.77 6.06 22.31
C SER A 116 -4.01 7.20 21.31
N ASP A 117 -4.13 8.43 21.81
CA ASP A 117 -4.27 9.60 20.95
C ASP A 117 -3.04 9.79 20.04
N GLU A 118 -1.83 9.52 20.58
CA GLU A 118 -0.57 9.58 19.83
C GLU A 118 -0.49 8.52 18.73
N GLU A 119 -0.96 7.31 19.01
CA GLU A 119 -1.04 6.22 18.02
C GLU A 119 -2.03 6.55 16.90
N LEU A 120 -3.20 7.11 17.25
CA LEU A 120 -4.18 7.58 16.29
C LEU A 120 -3.65 8.72 15.43
N ASP A 121 -2.93 9.68 16.01
CA ASP A 121 -2.24 10.73 15.25
C ASP A 121 -1.24 10.15 14.27
N ALA A 122 -0.39 9.22 14.72
CA ALA A 122 0.60 8.58 13.85
C ALA A 122 -0.04 7.82 12.69
N LEU A 123 -1.13 7.07 12.94
CA LEU A 123 -1.89 6.38 11.90
C LEU A 123 -2.47 7.35 10.87
N ILE A 124 -3.00 8.50 11.30
CA ILE A 124 -3.55 9.51 10.41
C ILE A 124 -2.45 10.16 9.57
N GLU A 125 -1.31 10.51 10.18
CA GLU A 125 -0.17 11.04 9.43
C GLU A 125 0.34 10.05 8.38
N PHE A 126 0.35 8.75 8.69
CA PHE A 126 0.64 7.71 7.71
C PHE A 126 -0.36 7.68 6.55
N LEU A 127 -1.67 7.75 6.84
CA LEU A 127 -2.70 7.75 5.79
C LEU A 127 -2.65 9.03 4.93
N LYS A 128 -2.31 10.18 5.52
CA LYS A 128 -2.06 11.44 4.78
C LYS A 128 -0.84 11.32 3.86
N TYR A 129 0.27 10.78 4.37
CA TYR A 129 1.47 10.51 3.59
C TYR A 129 1.14 9.65 2.37
N VAL A 130 0.47 8.52 2.58
CA VAL A 130 0.06 7.60 1.50
C VAL A 130 -0.83 8.30 0.47
N GLY A 131 -1.81 9.09 0.91
CA GLY A 131 -2.71 9.82 0.02
C GLY A 131 -2.04 10.92 -0.81
N GLY A 132 -0.82 11.32 -0.45
CA GLY A 132 -0.01 12.28 -1.23
C GLY A 132 1.00 11.64 -2.19
N ILE A 133 1.08 10.30 -2.26
CA ILE A 133 1.96 9.60 -3.22
C ILE A 133 1.43 9.79 -4.65
N ASN A 134 2.32 10.02 -5.62
CA ASN A 134 1.96 10.04 -7.03
C ASN A 134 1.73 8.61 -7.56
N THR A 135 0.46 8.22 -7.58
CA THR A 135 -0.07 6.92 -7.99
C THR A 135 -0.60 6.89 -9.43
N GLU A 136 -0.18 7.82 -10.30
CA GLU A 136 -0.63 7.90 -11.70
C GLU A 136 -2.16 8.00 -11.84
N ASN A 137 -2.79 8.86 -11.02
CA ASN A 137 -4.24 9.12 -11.01
C ASN A 137 -5.11 7.93 -10.54
N TRP A 138 -4.51 6.93 -9.88
CA TRP A 138 -5.26 5.95 -9.13
C TRP A 138 -5.60 6.50 -7.72
N PRO A 139 -6.82 6.32 -7.18
CA PRO A 139 -7.95 5.60 -7.74
C PRO A 139 -8.82 6.45 -8.71
N PRO A 140 -9.70 5.83 -9.52
CA PRO A 140 -10.52 6.54 -10.50
C PRO A 140 -11.48 7.60 -9.91
N ASN A 141 -11.86 7.47 -8.64
CA ASN A 141 -12.72 8.44 -7.96
C ASN A 141 -12.56 8.36 -6.42
N ILE A 142 -13.28 9.23 -5.70
CA ILE A 142 -13.21 9.36 -4.24
C ILE A 142 -13.67 8.09 -3.48
N GLN A 143 -14.33 7.15 -4.15
CA GLN A 143 -14.77 5.89 -3.55
C GLN A 143 -13.65 4.85 -3.41
N GLY A 144 -12.43 5.14 -3.89
CA GLY A 144 -11.29 4.23 -3.77
C GLY A 144 -11.47 3.05 -4.69
#